data_AF-A0A6S6Y2C0-F1
#
_entry.id   AF-A0A6S6Y2C0-F1
#
_cell.length_a   1.000
_cell.length_b   1.000
_cell.length_c   1.000
_cell.angle_alpha   90.00
_cell.angle_beta   90.00
_cell.angle_gamma   90.00
#
_symmetry.space_group_name_H-M   'P 1'
#
loop_
_entity.id
_entity.type
_entity.pdbx_description
1 polymer ?
#
loop_
_entity_poly.entity_id
_entity_poly.type
_entity_poly.pdbx_seq_one_letter_code
_entity_poly.pdbx_strand_id
1 'polypeptide(L)'
;MECYLFYNSYFHHSIHVSNFIDAISLFLNGKIVSIFYFFYHLIGIYLVVPVVSLLANKHYQKLLLYIIILGFFGTAFLRDFTLWTKFQITPDFEIPFGKGYMCFFLAGWYLSQYRLTYLKRRILYVLGILGFIIMFGITYIRSYQLNHIYSTLRSYFSICNFVMAAAVFVFVENFHFKKIFSEFFCCVITKLSSVSLGVYLVQMIYFPIVWKFFNTYSVGYMLLAPIPIYFISVMTVFIIKKISLLNWLIP
;
A
#
# COMPACT_ATOMS: atom_id res chain seq x y z
N MET A 1 -11.44 -16.93 5.83
CA MET A 1 -11.35 -17.51 4.47
C MET A 1 -12.74 -17.94 3.98
N GLU A 2 -13.49 -18.69 4.77
CA GLU A 2 -14.86 -19.14 4.44
C GLU A 2 -15.84 -18.00 4.12
N CYS A 3 -15.89 -16.93 4.92
CA CYS A 3 -16.77 -15.78 4.63
C CYS A 3 -16.48 -15.11 3.27
N TYR A 4 -15.23 -15.15 2.81
CA TYR A 4 -14.81 -14.57 1.53
C TYR A 4 -15.04 -15.49 0.34
N LEU A 5 -14.91 -16.81 0.55
CA LEU A 5 -15.35 -17.80 -0.43
C LEU A 5 -16.86 -17.70 -0.64
N PHE A 6 -17.63 -17.51 0.43
CA PHE A 6 -19.07 -17.27 0.35
C PHE A 6 -19.38 -15.93 -0.34
N TYR A 7 -18.65 -14.86 -0.01
CA TYR A 7 -18.78 -13.55 -0.68
C TYR A 7 -18.51 -13.63 -2.19
N ASN A 8 -17.39 -14.24 -2.62
CA ASN A 8 -17.08 -14.36 -4.05
C ASN A 8 -17.99 -15.34 -4.78
N SER A 9 -18.40 -16.43 -4.13
CA SER A 9 -19.38 -17.38 -4.69
C SER A 9 -20.74 -16.72 -4.90
N TYR A 10 -21.22 -15.92 -3.94
CA TYR A 10 -22.54 -15.30 -3.95
C TYR A 10 -22.60 -14.01 -4.78
N PHE A 11 -21.56 -13.15 -4.76
CA PHE A 11 -21.59 -11.85 -5.44
C PHE A 11 -20.82 -11.81 -6.76
N HIS A 12 -19.77 -12.61 -6.92
CA HIS A 12 -18.95 -12.61 -8.14
C HIS A 12 -19.16 -13.86 -9.02
N HIS A 13 -19.90 -14.88 -8.56
CA HIS A 13 -20.21 -16.14 -9.29
C HIS A 13 -18.99 -16.82 -9.96
N SER A 14 -17.77 -16.54 -9.50
CA SER A 14 -16.55 -16.83 -10.27
C SER A 14 -15.63 -17.86 -9.65
N ILE A 15 -15.90 -18.32 -8.43
CA ILE A 15 -15.01 -19.24 -7.70
C ILE A 15 -15.81 -20.42 -7.15
N HIS A 16 -15.71 -21.56 -7.83
CA HIS A 16 -16.09 -22.86 -7.28
C HIS A 16 -14.88 -23.48 -6.58
N VAL A 17 -15.01 -23.76 -5.29
CA VAL A 17 -14.01 -24.55 -4.55
C VAL A 17 -14.48 -25.99 -4.57
N SER A 18 -13.83 -26.85 -5.37
CA SER A 18 -14.22 -28.25 -5.45
C SER A 18 -13.59 -29.08 -4.32
N ASN A 19 -12.34 -28.78 -3.96
CA ASN A 19 -11.57 -29.50 -2.95
C ASN A 19 -10.60 -28.59 -2.17
N PHE A 20 -10.01 -29.12 -1.09
CA PHE A 20 -9.05 -28.39 -0.25
C PHE A 20 -7.80 -27.91 -1.02
N ILE A 21 -7.34 -28.69 -1.99
CA ILE A 21 -6.20 -28.31 -2.86
C ILE A 21 -6.55 -27.07 -3.69
N ASP A 22 -7.79 -26.96 -4.17
CA ASP A 22 -8.26 -25.77 -4.88
C ASP A 22 -8.33 -24.56 -3.95
N ALA A 23 -8.75 -24.76 -2.70
CA ALA A 23 -8.74 -23.68 -1.71
C ALA A 23 -7.32 -23.15 -1.45
N ILE A 24 -6.33 -24.05 -1.31
CA ILE A 24 -4.92 -23.69 -1.17
C ILE A 24 -4.41 -22.98 -2.44
N SER A 25 -4.72 -23.51 -3.62
CA SER A 25 -4.26 -22.91 -4.88
C SER A 25 -4.84 -21.51 -5.07
N LEU A 26 -6.11 -21.30 -4.76
CA LEU A 26 -6.75 -19.99 -4.80
C LEU A 26 -6.14 -19.02 -3.80
N PHE A 27 -5.79 -19.50 -2.59
CA PHE A 27 -5.10 -18.71 -1.58
C PHE A 27 -3.71 -18.30 -2.05
N LEU A 28 -2.85 -19.25 -2.41
CA LEU A 28 -1.47 -18.97 -2.81
C LEU A 28 -1.39 -18.05 -4.05
N ASN A 29 -2.37 -18.12 -4.94
CA ASN A 29 -2.44 -17.26 -6.12
C ASN A 29 -3.15 -15.90 -5.86
N GLY A 30 -3.54 -15.60 -4.62
CA GLY A 30 -4.23 -14.35 -4.27
C GLY A 30 -5.60 -14.17 -4.95
N LYS A 31 -6.21 -15.26 -5.42
CA LYS A 31 -7.48 -15.24 -6.18
C LYS A 31 -8.72 -15.20 -5.28
N ILE A 32 -8.56 -15.40 -3.97
CA ILE A 32 -9.68 -15.36 -3.02
C ILE A 32 -10.14 -13.92 -2.77
N VAL A 33 -9.22 -12.99 -2.50
CA VAL A 33 -9.56 -11.56 -2.38
C VAL A 33 -8.39 -10.76 -2.93
N SER A 34 -8.62 -10.06 -4.04
CA SER A 34 -7.56 -9.32 -4.74
C SER A 34 -6.89 -8.27 -3.86
N ILE A 35 -7.64 -7.65 -2.93
CA ILE A 35 -7.09 -6.63 -2.03
C ILE A 35 -5.97 -7.18 -1.14
N PHE A 36 -6.00 -8.47 -0.78
CA PHE A 36 -5.03 -9.12 0.11
C PHE A 36 -3.65 -9.33 -0.53
N TYR A 37 -3.44 -8.90 -1.78
CA TYR A 37 -2.13 -8.94 -2.44
C TYR A 37 -1.00 -8.39 -1.55
N PHE A 38 -1.29 -7.37 -0.72
CA PHE A 38 -0.32 -6.74 0.18
C PHE A 38 0.28 -7.71 1.22
N PHE A 39 -0.51 -8.66 1.75
CA PHE A 39 0.00 -9.63 2.74
C PHE A 39 1.06 -10.55 2.16
N TYR A 40 0.91 -11.00 0.91
CA TYR A 40 1.91 -11.86 0.26
C TYR A 40 3.27 -11.15 0.15
N HIS A 41 3.25 -9.86 -0.16
CA HIS A 41 4.46 -9.04 -0.20
C HIS A 41 5.07 -8.86 1.20
N LEU A 42 4.24 -8.62 2.23
CA LEU A 42 4.71 -8.54 3.61
C LEU A 42 5.34 -9.85 4.08
N ILE A 43 4.67 -10.99 3.90
CA ILE A 43 5.19 -12.31 4.29
C ILE A 43 6.57 -12.53 3.65
N GLY A 44 6.68 -12.28 2.33
CA GLY A 44 7.96 -12.39 1.62
C GLY A 44 9.06 -11.51 2.20
N ILE A 45 8.76 -10.24 2.51
CA ILE A 45 9.71 -9.32 3.14
C ILE A 45 10.13 -9.86 4.52
N TYR A 46 9.18 -10.25 5.38
CA TYR A 46 9.44 -10.69 6.75
C TYR A 46 10.28 -11.97 6.81
N LEU A 47 10.13 -12.89 5.86
CA LEU A 47 10.99 -14.07 5.76
C LEU A 47 12.46 -13.71 5.51
N VAL A 48 12.72 -12.60 4.83
CA VAL A 48 14.07 -12.13 4.49
C VAL A 48 14.63 -11.16 5.55
N VAL A 49 13.78 -10.60 6.43
CA VAL A 49 14.18 -9.66 7.49
C VAL A 49 15.33 -10.19 8.36
N PRO A 50 15.37 -11.45 8.83
CA PRO A 50 16.49 -11.94 9.64
C PRO A 50 17.84 -11.78 8.93
N VAL A 51 17.89 -12.05 7.63
CA VAL A 51 19.12 -11.90 6.83
C VAL A 51 19.48 -10.44 6.65
N VAL A 52 18.50 -9.60 6.29
CA VAL A 52 18.75 -8.18 5.97
C VAL A 52 18.98 -7.35 7.23
N SER A 53 18.48 -7.79 8.38
CA SER A 53 18.76 -7.17 9.68
C SER A 53 20.24 -7.23 10.07
N LEU A 54 21.02 -8.16 9.51
CA LEU A 54 22.49 -8.18 9.70
C LEU A 54 23.16 -6.94 9.07
N LEU A 55 22.55 -6.36 8.04
CA LEU A 55 23.01 -5.13 7.40
C LEU A 55 22.53 -3.88 8.16
N ALA A 56 21.62 -4.01 9.13
CA ALA A 56 21.00 -2.92 9.88
C ALA A 56 21.94 -2.32 10.94
N ASN A 57 23.17 -1.98 10.54
CA ASN A 57 24.21 -1.40 11.39
C ASN A 57 24.80 -0.15 10.70
N LYS A 58 25.26 0.83 11.50
CA LYS A 58 25.98 2.03 11.04
C LYS A 58 27.15 1.69 10.12
N HIS A 59 27.86 0.59 10.38
CA HIS A 59 28.96 0.13 9.53
C HIS A 59 28.53 -0.07 8.06
N TYR A 60 27.33 -0.62 7.84
CA TYR A 60 26.80 -0.94 6.51
C TYR A 60 25.86 0.15 5.96
N GLN A 61 25.83 1.35 6.55
CA GLN A 61 24.96 2.43 6.11
C GLN A 61 25.08 2.72 4.60
N LYS A 62 26.32 2.87 4.10
CA LYS A 62 26.57 3.18 2.68
C LYS A 62 26.14 2.04 1.76
N LEU A 63 26.35 0.80 2.20
CA LEU A 63 25.93 -0.41 1.47
C LEU A 63 24.40 -0.49 1.39
N LEU A 64 23.70 -0.23 2.49
CA LEU A 64 22.24 -0.18 2.51
C LEU A 64 21.70 0.93 1.61
N LEU A 65 22.30 2.12 1.64
CA LEU A 65 21.92 3.20 0.74
C LEU A 65 22.13 2.81 -0.73
N TYR A 66 23.25 2.17 -1.04
CA TYR A 66 23.53 1.64 -2.38
C TYR A 66 22.48 0.62 -2.83
N ILE A 67 22.12 -0.32 -1.96
CA ILE A 67 21.06 -1.31 -2.23
C ILE A 67 19.71 -0.61 -2.50
N ILE A 68 19.35 0.41 -1.72
CA ILE A 68 18.12 1.17 -1.93
C ILE A 68 18.16 1.90 -3.27
N ILE A 69 19.29 2.51 -3.63
CA ILE A 69 19.47 3.20 -4.92
C ILE A 69 19.37 2.20 -6.07
N LEU A 70 19.99 1.03 -5.97
CA LEU A 70 19.87 -0.04 -6.96
C LEU A 70 18.43 -0.54 -7.08
N GLY A 71 17.75 -0.77 -5.96
CA GLY A 71 16.35 -1.18 -5.95
C GLY A 71 15.46 -0.13 -6.63
N PHE A 72 15.60 1.14 -6.24
CA PHE A 72 14.91 2.26 -6.88
C PHE A 72 15.19 2.35 -8.38
N PHE A 73 16.46 2.18 -8.78
CA PHE A 73 16.86 2.18 -10.17
C PHE A 73 16.14 1.06 -10.93
N GLY A 74 16.25 -0.18 -10.45
CA GLY A 74 15.66 -1.35 -11.09
C GLY A 74 14.14 -1.36 -11.12
N THR A 75 13.47 -0.84 -10.09
CA THR A 75 12.00 -0.91 -9.99
C THR A 75 11.30 0.30 -10.57
N ALA A 76 11.79 1.50 -10.26
CA ALA A 76 11.09 2.75 -10.54
C ALA A 76 11.71 3.54 -11.67
N PHE A 77 13.03 3.71 -11.64
CA PHE A 77 13.71 4.47 -12.68
C PHE A 77 13.61 3.79 -14.03
N LEU A 78 14.00 2.50 -14.15
CA LEU A 78 13.93 1.78 -15.42
C LEU A 78 12.51 1.73 -16.00
N ARG A 79 11.52 1.51 -15.13
CA ARG A 79 10.10 1.51 -15.51
C ARG A 79 9.70 2.83 -16.15
N ASP A 80 9.90 3.94 -15.44
CA ASP A 80 9.46 5.25 -15.95
C ASP A 80 10.35 5.69 -17.12
N PHE A 81 11.65 5.36 -17.13
CA PHE A 81 12.54 5.61 -18.26
C PHE A 81 12.04 4.95 -19.54
N THR A 82 11.71 3.66 -19.51
CA THR A 82 11.18 2.94 -20.68
C THR A 82 9.82 3.51 -21.11
N LEU A 83 8.97 3.90 -20.16
CA LEU A 83 7.68 4.55 -20.43
C LEU A 83 7.82 5.90 -21.14
N TRP A 84 8.75 6.75 -20.72
CA TRP A 84 8.92 8.10 -21.26
C TRP A 84 9.73 8.14 -22.56
N THR A 85 10.78 7.33 -22.66
CA THR A 85 11.68 7.32 -23.82
C THR A 85 11.25 6.36 -24.92
N LYS A 86 10.35 5.41 -24.61
CA LYS A 86 10.02 4.24 -25.45
C LYS A 86 11.22 3.34 -25.77
N PHE A 87 12.38 3.57 -25.13
CA PHE A 87 13.52 2.69 -25.24
C PHE A 87 13.19 1.38 -24.52
N GLN A 88 13.26 0.26 -25.22
CA GLN A 88 12.94 -1.05 -24.65
C GLN A 88 14.15 -1.61 -23.93
N ILE A 89 13.96 -1.99 -22.67
CA ILE A 89 14.93 -2.73 -21.88
C ILE A 89 14.36 -4.14 -21.73
N THR A 90 15.20 -5.16 -21.90
CA THR A 90 14.73 -6.54 -21.74
C THR A 90 14.14 -6.73 -20.33
N PRO A 91 12.96 -7.34 -20.20
CA PRO A 91 12.39 -7.69 -18.90
C PRO A 91 13.32 -8.58 -18.07
N ASP A 92 14.26 -9.29 -18.70
CA ASP A 92 15.23 -10.16 -18.02
C ASP A 92 16.31 -9.36 -17.27
N PHE A 93 16.47 -8.07 -17.59
CA PHE A 93 17.39 -7.18 -16.88
C PHE A 93 16.73 -6.69 -15.59
N GLU A 94 16.77 -7.53 -14.57
CA GLU A 94 16.22 -7.24 -13.26
C GLU A 94 17.32 -7.13 -12.21
N ILE A 95 17.18 -6.16 -11.31
CA ILE A 95 17.97 -6.10 -10.09
C ILE A 95 17.22 -6.92 -9.03
N PRO A 96 17.70 -8.13 -8.65
CA PRO A 96 16.93 -9.00 -7.77
C PRO A 96 16.84 -8.42 -6.35
N PHE A 97 17.93 -7.79 -5.92
CA PHE A 97 18.07 -7.25 -4.58
C PHE A 97 17.37 -5.89 -4.48
N GLY A 98 16.34 -5.79 -3.64
CA GLY A 98 15.52 -4.58 -3.52
C GLY A 98 14.39 -4.47 -4.54
N LYS A 99 14.05 -5.54 -5.28
CA LYS A 99 12.88 -5.55 -6.18
C LYS A 99 11.57 -5.34 -5.41
N GLY A 100 10.60 -4.72 -6.07
CA GLY A 100 9.23 -4.57 -5.57
C GLY A 100 9.16 -3.77 -4.27
N TYR A 101 8.33 -4.24 -3.33
CA TYR A 101 8.10 -3.56 -2.04
C TYR A 101 9.30 -3.61 -1.09
N MET A 102 10.32 -4.44 -1.37
CA MET A 102 11.53 -4.51 -0.55
C MET A 102 12.31 -3.18 -0.57
N CYS A 103 12.35 -2.48 -1.71
CA CYS A 103 12.98 -1.16 -1.79
C CYS A 103 12.32 -0.17 -0.83
N PHE A 104 10.98 -0.15 -0.77
CA PHE A 104 10.23 0.71 0.13
C PHE A 104 10.48 0.37 1.60
N PHE A 105 10.54 -0.92 1.94
CA PHE A 105 10.84 -1.38 3.29
C PHE A 105 12.23 -0.91 3.74
N LEU A 106 13.25 -1.10 2.91
CA LEU A 106 14.61 -0.66 3.21
C LEU A 106 14.75 0.85 3.25
N ALA A 107 14.11 1.57 2.33
CA ALA A 107 14.09 3.03 2.32
C ALA A 107 13.44 3.59 3.59
N GLY A 108 12.30 3.05 4.00
CA GLY A 108 11.61 3.45 5.23
C GLY A 108 12.48 3.20 6.47
N TRP A 109 13.09 2.02 6.57
CA TRP A 109 14.04 1.74 7.65
C TRP A 109 15.22 2.72 7.64
N TYR A 110 15.84 2.95 6.48
CA TYR A 110 16.99 3.85 6.35
C TYR A 110 16.64 5.28 6.76
N LEU A 111 15.50 5.81 6.30
CA LEU A 111 15.04 7.15 6.63
C LEU A 111 14.73 7.30 8.13
N SER A 112 14.20 6.23 8.77
CA SER A 112 13.94 6.21 10.22
C SER A 112 15.20 6.25 11.09
N GLN A 113 16.30 5.68 10.61
CA GLN A 113 17.56 5.62 11.34
C GLN A 113 18.46 6.81 11.05
N TYR A 114 18.46 7.29 9.80
CA TYR A 114 19.37 8.33 9.33
C TYR A 114 18.59 9.58 8.93
N ARG A 115 18.40 10.46 9.92
CA ARG A 115 17.69 11.72 9.71
C ARG A 115 18.30 12.55 8.59
N LEU A 116 17.44 13.01 7.70
CA LEU A 116 17.82 13.91 6.62
C LEU A 116 18.19 15.29 7.17
N THR A 117 19.15 15.94 6.53
CA THR A 117 19.44 17.36 6.78
C THR A 117 18.27 18.24 6.33
N TYR A 118 18.19 19.45 6.87
CA TYR A 118 17.12 20.41 6.56
C TYR A 118 16.93 20.62 5.04
N LEU A 119 18.04 20.79 4.32
CA LEU A 119 18.03 20.98 2.87
C LEU A 119 17.50 19.74 2.13
N LYS A 120 18.03 18.54 2.45
CA LYS A 120 17.61 17.29 1.82
C LYS A 120 16.11 17.01 2.04
N ARG A 121 15.62 17.32 3.25
CA ARG A 121 14.20 17.19 3.59
C ARG A 121 13.32 18.14 2.78
N ARG A 122 13.71 19.42 2.64
CA ARG A 122 12.97 20.38 1.79
C ARG A 122 12.93 19.93 0.34
N ILE A 123 14.06 19.47 -0.20
CA ILE A 123 14.13 18.92 -1.56
C ILE A 123 13.18 17.75 -1.70
N LEU A 124 13.20 16.80 -0.76
CA LEU A 124 12.31 15.63 -0.77
C LEU A 124 10.83 16.04 -0.77
N TYR A 125 10.44 17.03 0.04
CA TYR A 125 9.06 17.52 0.07
C TYR A 125 8.64 18.19 -1.23
N VAL A 126 9.50 19.04 -1.80
CA VAL A 126 9.24 19.65 -3.12
C VAL A 126 9.08 18.57 -4.19
N LEU A 127 9.97 17.58 -4.22
CA LEU A 127 9.88 16.48 -5.17
C LEU A 127 8.63 15.61 -4.93
N GLY A 128 8.22 15.40 -3.68
CA GLY A 128 6.98 14.68 -3.35
C GLY A 128 5.73 15.40 -3.86
N ILE A 129 5.67 16.73 -3.68
CA ILE A 129 4.59 17.57 -4.21
C ILE A 129 4.60 17.57 -5.75
N LEU A 130 5.77 17.70 -6.37
CA LEU A 130 5.89 17.60 -7.83
C LEU A 130 5.45 16.23 -8.34
N GLY A 131 5.86 15.14 -7.66
CA GLY A 131 5.43 13.78 -8.00
C GLY A 131 3.92 13.61 -7.92
N PHE A 132 3.27 14.19 -6.90
CA PHE A 132 1.81 14.25 -6.80
C PHE A 132 1.18 15.00 -7.98
N ILE A 133 1.65 16.23 -8.27
CA ILE A 133 1.11 17.06 -9.36
C ILE A 133 1.29 16.36 -10.71
N ILE A 134 2.47 15.79 -10.97
CA ILE A 134 2.77 15.05 -12.20
C ILE A 134 1.85 13.82 -12.32
N MET A 135 1.75 13.01 -11.27
CA MET A 135 0.94 11.80 -11.30
C MET A 135 -0.52 12.12 -11.57
N PHE A 136 -1.14 13.00 -10.77
CA PHE A 136 -2.57 13.31 -10.92
C PHE A 136 -2.85 14.16 -12.17
N GLY A 137 -2.03 15.18 -12.44
CA GLY A 137 -2.19 16.07 -13.59
C GLY A 137 -2.05 15.33 -14.92
N ILE A 138 -0.99 14.55 -15.10
CA ILE A 138 -0.81 13.78 -16.34
C ILE A 138 -1.86 12.68 -16.46
N THR A 139 -2.22 12.02 -15.37
CA THR A 139 -3.31 11.04 -15.39
C THR A 139 -4.62 11.68 -15.85
N TYR A 140 -4.97 12.86 -15.32
CA TYR A 140 -6.18 13.58 -15.72
C TYR A 140 -6.15 13.97 -17.21
N ILE A 141 -5.09 14.66 -17.65
CA ILE A 141 -4.95 15.12 -19.04
C ILE A 141 -4.98 13.93 -20.01
N ARG A 142 -4.21 12.87 -19.74
CA ARG A 142 -4.17 11.68 -20.59
C ARG A 142 -5.50 10.93 -20.59
N SER A 143 -6.17 10.83 -19.44
CA SER A 143 -7.46 10.14 -19.39
C SER A 143 -8.52 10.85 -20.21
N TYR A 144 -8.50 12.20 -20.19
CA TYR A 144 -9.38 13.01 -21.03
C TYR A 144 -9.07 12.83 -22.52
N GLN A 145 -7.79 12.87 -22.90
CA GLN A 145 -7.37 12.68 -24.30
C GLN A 145 -7.72 11.29 -24.86
N LEU A 146 -7.61 10.26 -24.01
CA LEU A 146 -7.74 8.86 -24.41
C LEU A 146 -9.17 8.31 -24.25
N ASN A 147 -10.10 9.09 -23.70
CA ASN A 147 -11.46 8.67 -23.32
C ASN A 147 -11.50 7.39 -22.45
N HIS A 148 -10.43 7.10 -21.72
CA HIS A 148 -10.34 6.00 -20.76
C HIS A 148 -9.32 6.33 -19.67
N ILE A 149 -9.36 5.63 -18.54
CA ILE A 149 -8.49 5.93 -17.40
C ILE A 149 -7.04 5.56 -17.71
N TYR A 150 -6.16 6.55 -17.74
CA TYR A 150 -4.70 6.33 -17.83
C TYR A 150 -4.14 5.84 -16.49
N SER A 151 -3.68 4.60 -16.42
CA SER A 151 -3.22 3.96 -15.17
C SER A 151 -1.70 3.93 -15.00
N THR A 152 -0.94 4.25 -16.04
CA THR A 152 0.50 4.00 -16.12
C THR A 152 1.32 4.66 -15.03
N LEU A 153 1.06 5.94 -14.72
CA LEU A 153 1.79 6.70 -13.69
C LEU A 153 1.32 6.37 -12.27
N ARG A 154 0.15 5.74 -12.12
CA ARG A 154 -0.43 5.35 -10.83
C ARG A 154 0.17 4.05 -10.26
N SER A 155 1.13 3.44 -10.94
CA SER A 155 1.80 2.24 -10.44
C SER A 155 2.55 2.52 -9.15
N TYR A 156 2.44 1.61 -8.18
CA TYR A 156 3.19 1.67 -6.92
C TYR A 156 4.71 1.80 -7.13
N PHE A 157 5.23 1.31 -8.26
CA PHE A 157 6.63 1.35 -8.60
C PHE A 157 7.01 2.54 -9.49
N SER A 158 6.18 3.57 -9.67
CA SER A 158 6.60 4.78 -10.38
C SER A 158 7.55 5.64 -9.55
N ILE A 159 8.38 6.46 -10.20
CA ILE A 159 9.25 7.43 -9.53
C ILE A 159 8.40 8.39 -8.70
N CYS A 160 7.26 8.84 -9.26
CA CYS A 160 6.34 9.76 -8.60
C CYS A 160 5.84 9.16 -7.26
N ASN A 161 5.42 7.90 -7.27
CA ASN A 161 4.94 7.22 -6.06
C ASN A 161 6.06 6.95 -5.06
N PHE A 162 7.25 6.57 -5.52
CA PHE A 162 8.39 6.34 -4.62
C PHE A 162 8.76 7.60 -3.83
N VAL A 163 8.92 8.72 -4.54
CA VAL A 163 9.32 9.98 -3.93
C VAL A 163 8.20 10.56 -3.06
N MET A 164 6.94 10.44 -3.48
CA MET A 164 5.79 10.84 -2.67
C MET A 164 5.70 10.02 -1.37
N ALA A 165 5.87 8.68 -1.43
CA ALA A 165 5.87 7.82 -0.25
C ALA A 165 7.00 8.19 0.72
N ALA A 166 8.22 8.41 0.21
CA ALA A 166 9.34 8.85 1.03
C ALA A 166 9.10 10.23 1.67
N ALA A 167 8.52 11.18 0.93
CA ALA A 167 8.19 12.51 1.44
C ALA A 167 7.15 12.45 2.57
N VAL A 168 6.07 11.69 2.38
CA VAL A 168 5.03 11.48 3.40
C VAL A 168 5.61 10.79 4.63
N PHE A 169 6.43 9.75 4.43
CA PHE A 169 7.10 9.04 5.53
C PHE A 169 7.94 9.99 6.38
N VAL A 170 8.85 10.76 5.76
CA VAL A 170 9.71 11.72 6.47
C VAL A 170 8.88 12.82 7.13
N PHE A 171 7.78 13.26 6.50
CA PHE A 171 6.88 14.23 7.10
C PHE A 171 6.27 13.70 8.40
N VAL A 172 5.69 12.51 8.37
CA VAL A 172 5.07 11.87 9.54
C VAL A 172 6.10 11.60 10.64
N GLU A 173 7.29 11.11 10.27
CA GLU A 173 8.38 10.83 11.22
C GLU A 173 8.84 12.08 11.99
N ASN A 174 8.86 13.24 11.32
CA ASN A 174 9.24 14.51 11.94
C ASN A 174 8.07 15.24 12.61
N PHE A 175 6.84 14.72 12.51
CA PHE A 175 5.65 15.40 13.02
C PHE A 175 5.40 15.07 14.50
N HIS A 176 5.36 16.09 15.36
CA HIS A 176 5.13 15.92 16.79
C HIS A 176 3.64 15.91 17.14
N PHE A 177 2.93 14.81 16.83
CA PHE A 177 1.48 14.67 17.04
C PHE A 177 1.02 15.05 18.46
N LYS A 178 1.73 14.62 19.51
CA LYS A 178 1.37 14.89 20.92
C LYS A 178 1.40 16.37 21.33
N LYS A 179 2.09 17.23 20.58
CA LYS A 179 2.14 18.67 20.86
C LYS A 179 0.93 19.43 20.28
N ILE A 180 0.26 18.83 19.31
CA ILE A 180 -0.78 19.49 18.50
C ILE A 180 -2.16 18.93 18.87
N PHE A 181 -2.25 17.64 19.18
CA PHE A 181 -3.50 16.97 19.49
C PHE A 181 -3.70 16.77 20.99
N SER A 182 -4.96 16.83 21.44
CA SER A 182 -5.32 16.54 22.82
C SER A 182 -5.09 15.06 23.17
N GLU A 183 -4.88 14.77 24.46
CA GLU A 183 -4.71 13.38 24.93
C GLU A 183 -5.89 12.49 24.55
N PHE A 184 -7.11 13.03 24.62
CA PHE A 184 -8.32 12.34 24.19
C PHE A 184 -8.24 11.94 22.70
N PHE A 185 -7.84 12.86 21.83
CA PHE A 185 -7.74 12.58 20.40
C PHE A 185 -6.63 11.55 20.10
N CYS A 186 -5.48 11.64 20.78
CA CYS A 186 -4.45 10.62 20.69
C CYS A 186 -4.97 9.24 21.12
N CYS A 187 -5.72 9.16 22.22
CA CYS A 187 -6.33 7.91 22.69
C CYS A 187 -7.29 7.31 21.65
N VAL A 188 -8.15 8.14 21.05
CA VAL A 188 -9.07 7.71 19.99
C VAL A 188 -8.30 7.18 18.78
N ILE A 189 -7.29 7.90 18.29
CA ILE A 189 -6.46 7.45 17.16
C ILE A 189 -5.78 6.12 17.47
N THR A 190 -5.18 5.97 18.65
CA THR A 190 -4.52 4.71 19.05
C THR A 190 -5.52 3.55 19.06
N LYS A 191 -6.75 3.78 19.54
CA LYS A 191 -7.82 2.77 19.55
C LYS A 191 -8.31 2.43 18.14
N LEU A 192 -8.39 3.41 17.23
CA LEU A 192 -8.74 3.16 15.83
C LEU A 192 -7.61 2.47 15.06
N SER A 193 -6.35 2.78 15.38
CA SER A 193 -5.18 2.14 14.78
C SER A 193 -5.12 0.65 15.13
N SER A 194 -5.48 0.26 16.35
CA SER A 194 -5.48 -1.15 16.77
C SER A 194 -6.52 -2.02 16.05
N VAL A 195 -7.54 -1.42 15.42
CA VAL A 195 -8.55 -2.16 14.62
C VAL A 195 -8.34 -2.03 13.10
N SER A 196 -7.30 -1.31 12.66
CA SER A 196 -7.07 -1.00 11.24
C SER A 196 -6.89 -2.26 10.37
N LEU A 197 -6.19 -3.26 10.88
CA LEU A 197 -6.02 -4.55 10.21
C LEU A 197 -7.37 -5.29 10.09
N GLY A 198 -8.18 -5.28 11.16
CA GLY A 198 -9.54 -5.82 11.11
C GLY A 198 -10.41 -5.11 10.07
N VAL A 199 -10.37 -3.78 10.01
CA VAL A 199 -11.10 -2.99 9.02
C VAL A 199 -10.70 -3.38 7.61
N TYR A 200 -9.39 -3.49 7.35
CA TYR A 200 -8.86 -3.93 6.07
C TYR A 200 -9.36 -5.33 5.67
N LEU A 201 -9.53 -6.23 6.66
CA LEU A 201 -10.04 -7.59 6.46
C LEU A 201 -11.54 -7.68 6.22
N VAL A 202 -12.36 -6.66 6.52
CA VAL A 202 -13.83 -6.75 6.36
C VAL A 202 -14.40 -5.74 5.36
N GLN A 203 -13.67 -4.66 5.05
CA GLN A 203 -14.19 -3.53 4.27
C GLN A 203 -14.76 -3.92 2.91
N MET A 204 -14.19 -4.94 2.24
CA MET A 204 -14.63 -5.39 0.92
C MET A 204 -16.09 -5.87 0.91
N ILE A 205 -16.59 -6.37 2.04
CA ILE A 205 -17.96 -6.87 2.19
C ILE A 205 -19.00 -5.74 2.01
N TYR A 206 -18.64 -4.49 2.32
CA TYR A 206 -19.57 -3.35 2.29
C TYR A 206 -19.59 -2.59 0.97
N PHE A 207 -18.61 -2.80 0.08
CA PHE A 207 -18.57 -2.11 -1.21
C PHE A 207 -19.87 -2.32 -2.04
N PRO A 208 -20.42 -3.55 -2.18
CA PRO A 208 -21.67 -3.77 -2.92
C PRO A 208 -22.87 -3.04 -2.34
N ILE A 209 -22.88 -2.79 -1.01
CA ILE A 209 -23.96 -2.04 -0.36
C ILE A 209 -23.86 -0.57 -0.76
N VAL A 210 -22.67 0.01 -0.70
CA VAL A 210 -22.45 1.43 -1.02
C VAL A 210 -22.61 1.73 -2.51
N TRP A 211 -22.29 0.79 -3.40
CA TRP A 211 -22.52 0.92 -4.84
C TRP A 211 -23.99 1.11 -5.23
N LYS A 212 -24.94 0.71 -4.37
CA LYS A 212 -26.37 0.95 -4.61
C LYS A 212 -26.78 2.41 -4.41
N PHE A 213 -26.02 3.17 -3.61
CA PHE A 213 -26.37 4.54 -3.22
C PHE A 213 -25.55 5.61 -3.94
N PHE A 214 -24.42 5.23 -4.53
CA PHE A 214 -23.50 6.17 -5.17
C PHE A 214 -23.18 5.75 -6.59
N ASN A 215 -23.11 6.73 -7.50
CA ASN A 215 -22.50 6.52 -8.81
C ASN A 215 -21.00 6.27 -8.62
N THR A 216 -20.55 5.05 -8.91
CA THR A 216 -19.18 4.56 -8.70
C THR A 216 -18.09 5.35 -9.43
N TYR A 217 -18.47 6.15 -10.44
CA TYR A 217 -17.55 6.97 -11.22
C TYR A 217 -17.53 8.44 -10.79
N SER A 218 -18.35 8.82 -9.79
CA SER A 218 -18.41 10.20 -9.31
C SER A 218 -17.28 10.53 -8.34
N VAL A 219 -16.84 11.79 -8.34
CA VAL A 219 -15.92 12.33 -7.31
C VAL A 219 -16.55 12.19 -5.92
N GLY A 220 -17.88 12.34 -5.83
CA GLY A 220 -18.63 12.14 -4.59
C GLY A 220 -18.45 10.72 -4.04
N TYR A 221 -18.52 9.69 -4.88
CA TYR A 221 -18.20 8.33 -4.47
C TYR A 221 -16.75 8.21 -3.97
N MET A 222 -15.77 8.75 -4.71
CA MET A 222 -14.36 8.64 -4.31
C MET A 222 -14.05 9.30 -2.95
N LEU A 223 -14.71 10.42 -2.63
CA LEU A 223 -14.48 11.18 -1.40
C LEU A 223 -15.36 10.71 -0.24
N LEU A 224 -16.63 10.46 -0.49
CA LEU A 224 -17.62 10.22 0.56
C LEU A 224 -17.85 8.73 0.85
N ALA A 225 -17.75 7.84 -0.15
CA ALA A 225 -18.00 6.41 0.05
C ALA A 225 -17.06 5.73 1.05
N PRO A 226 -15.76 6.08 1.15
CA PRO A 226 -14.87 5.48 2.14
C PRO A 226 -15.30 5.75 3.59
N ILE A 227 -15.98 6.86 3.85
CA ILE A 227 -16.40 7.27 5.20
C ILE A 227 -17.38 6.24 5.82
N PRO A 228 -18.57 5.97 5.25
CA PRO A 228 -19.50 4.98 5.80
C PRO A 228 -18.92 3.56 5.77
N ILE A 229 -18.13 3.19 4.74
CA ILE A 229 -17.47 1.88 4.68
C ILE A 229 -16.55 1.70 5.89
N TYR A 230 -15.73 2.71 6.19
CA TYR A 230 -14.83 2.68 7.33
C TYR A 230 -15.58 2.55 8.66
N PHE A 231 -16.61 3.38 8.88
CA PHE A 231 -17.40 3.32 10.12
C PHE A 231 -18.08 1.97 10.34
N ILE A 232 -18.76 1.43 9.31
CA ILE A 232 -19.42 0.12 9.39
C ILE A 232 -18.40 -1.00 9.63
N SER A 233 -17.23 -0.91 8.99
CA SER A 233 -16.13 -1.86 9.20
C SER A 233 -15.61 -1.81 10.64
N VAL A 234 -15.37 -0.62 11.18
CA VAL A 234 -14.92 -0.43 12.57
C VAL A 234 -15.93 -0.99 13.56
N MET A 235 -17.23 -0.71 13.36
CA MET A 235 -18.30 -1.25 14.20
C MET A 235 -18.31 -2.78 14.16
N THR A 236 -18.18 -3.37 12.96
CA THR A 236 -18.17 -4.82 12.79
C THR A 236 -16.98 -5.46 13.48
N VAL A 237 -15.78 -4.87 13.36
CA VAL A 237 -14.59 -5.35 14.06
C VAL A 237 -14.78 -5.29 15.57
N PHE A 238 -15.37 -4.21 16.11
CA PHE A 238 -15.65 -4.13 17.55
C PHE A 238 -16.67 -5.18 18.02
N ILE A 239 -17.68 -5.51 17.20
CA ILE A 239 -18.64 -6.57 17.51
C ILE A 239 -17.93 -7.92 17.51
N ILE A 240 -17.12 -8.22 16.49
CA ILE A 240 -16.38 -9.49 16.39
C ILE A 240 -15.43 -9.66 17.57
N LYS A 241 -14.73 -8.60 17.99
CA LYS A 241 -13.83 -8.65 19.18
C LYS A 241 -14.56 -8.99 20.49
N LYS A 242 -15.87 -8.73 20.59
CA LYS A 242 -16.67 -9.12 21.78
C LYS A 242 -17.07 -10.59 21.77
N ILE A 243 -16.99 -11.28 20.63
CA ILE A 243 -17.34 -12.69 20.50
C ILE A 243 -16.09 -13.52 20.85
N SER A 244 -16.13 -14.24 21.98
CA SER A 244 -14.95 -14.95 22.52
C SER A 244 -14.34 -15.99 21.58
N LEU A 245 -15.12 -16.52 20.64
CA LEU A 245 -14.68 -17.50 19.64
C LEU A 245 -13.95 -16.88 18.43
N LEU A 246 -14.21 -15.62 18.11
CA LEU A 246 -13.68 -14.96 16.90
C LEU A 246 -12.62 -13.88 17.21
N ASN A 247 -12.35 -13.62 18.49
CA ASN A 247 -11.39 -12.61 18.91
C ASN A 247 -9.94 -12.92 18.49
N TRP A 248 -9.58 -14.19 18.22
CA TRP A 248 -8.25 -14.54 17.69
C TRP A 248 -8.07 -14.06 16.24
N LEU A 249 -9.13 -14.10 15.44
CA LEU A 249 -9.06 -13.91 13.98
C LEU A 249 -8.81 -12.45 13.58
N ILE A 250 -9.11 -11.51 14.47
CA ILE A 250 -8.98 -10.08 14.20
C ILE A 250 -8.21 -9.41 15.35
N PRO A 251 -7.01 -8.88 15.08
CA PRO A 251 -6.20 -8.18 16.08
C PRO A 251 -6.86 -6.90 16.56
#